data_AF-A0A2G4HC33-F1
#
_entry.id   AF-A0A2G4HC33-F1
#
_cell.length_a   1.000
_cell.length_b   1.000
_cell.length_c   1.000
_cell.angle_alpha   90.00
_cell.angle_beta   90.00
_cell.angle_gamma   90.00
#
_symmetry.space_group_name_H-M   'P 1'
#
loop_
_entity.id
_entity.type
_entity.pdbx_description
1 polymer ?
#
loop_
_entity_poly.entity_id
_entity_poly.type
_entity_poly.pdbx_seq_one_letter_code
_entity_poly.pdbx_strand_id
1 'polypeptide(L)'
;MSPEIVNCGMQHDLRIIALYFRGLFYRYENSKGGIPINETLLLQEMLLRKVIAPHPLDESRVILTFRGERYAKEIVHKMIRPLLYIILSILLAATLLGI
;
A
#
# COMPACT_ATOMS: atom_id res chain seq x y z
N MET A 1 -7.77 13.86 20.46
CA MET A 1 -7.32 12.85 19.48
C MET A 1 -5.80 12.99 19.38
N SER A 2 -5.03 12.05 19.94
CA SER A 2 -3.57 12.21 20.11
C SER A 2 -2.82 12.11 18.77
N PRO A 3 -1.88 13.01 18.45
CA PRO A 3 -1.19 13.05 17.15
C PRO A 3 -0.35 11.79 16.83
N GLU A 4 0.02 11.01 17.85
CA GLU A 4 0.79 9.76 17.66
C GLU A 4 -0.02 8.65 16.98
N ILE A 5 -1.34 8.60 17.19
CA ILE A 5 -2.21 7.56 16.62
C ILE A 5 -2.40 7.77 15.11
N VAL A 6 -2.45 9.03 14.66
CA VAL A 6 -2.59 9.39 13.24
C VAL A 6 -1.33 9.01 12.46
N ASN A 7 -0.15 9.21 13.05
CA ASN A 7 1.13 8.90 12.42
C ASN A 7 1.31 7.38 12.22
N CYS A 8 0.87 6.58 13.19
CA CYS A 8 0.91 5.11 13.12
C CYS A 8 -0.02 4.55 12.02
N GLY A 9 -1.22 5.14 11.88
CA GLY A 9 -2.17 4.78 10.83
C GLY A 9 -1.67 5.11 9.41
N MET A 10 -1.13 6.32 9.20
CA MET A 10 -0.53 6.68 7.91
C MET A 10 0.66 5.79 7.56
N GLN A 11 1.53 5.48 8.53
CA GLN A 11 2.68 4.61 8.30
C GLN A 11 2.28 3.18 7.94
N HIS A 12 1.16 2.70 8.49
CA HIS A 12 0.59 1.39 8.18
C HIS A 12 0.09 1.34 6.72
N ASP A 13 -0.69 2.34 6.32
CA ASP A 13 -1.26 2.40 4.97
C ASP A 13 -0.17 2.57 3.90
N LEU A 14 0.84 3.41 4.15
CA LEU A 14 2.00 3.56 3.26
C LEU A 14 2.78 2.25 3.07
N ARG A 15 2.96 1.47 4.13
CA ARG A 15 3.64 0.15 4.04
C ARG A 15 2.82 -0.86 3.27
N ILE A 16 1.50 -0.86 3.43
CA ILE A 16 0.60 -1.72 2.65
C ILE A 16 0.65 -1.36 1.17
N ILE A 17 0.60 -0.08 0.84
CA ILE A 17 0.71 0.39 -0.55
C ILE A 17 2.09 0.01 -1.12
N ALA A 18 3.17 0.19 -0.35
CA ALA A 18 4.52 -0.18 -0.77
C ALA A 18 4.65 -1.69 -1.05
N LEU A 19 4.09 -2.54 -0.17
CA LEU A 19 4.00 -3.98 -0.40
C LEU A 19 3.18 -4.31 -1.65
N TYR A 20 2.07 -3.59 -1.87
CA TYR A 20 1.16 -3.84 -2.98
C TYR A 20 1.80 -3.52 -4.33
N PHE A 21 2.42 -2.34 -4.46
CA PHE A 21 3.18 -2.01 -5.65
C PHE A 21 4.36 -2.95 -5.84
N ARG A 22 5.05 -3.35 -4.76
CA ARG A 22 6.17 -4.29 -4.85
C ARG A 22 5.73 -5.67 -5.33
N GLY A 23 4.60 -6.20 -4.85
CA GLY A 23 4.01 -7.46 -5.35
C GLY A 23 3.45 -7.36 -6.77
N LEU A 24 3.01 -6.16 -7.19
CA LEU A 24 2.60 -5.88 -8.57
C LEU A 24 3.78 -5.92 -9.55
N PHE A 25 4.94 -5.38 -9.14
CA PHE A 25 6.14 -5.31 -9.99
C PHE A 25 7.06 -6.54 -9.86
N TYR A 26 7.12 -7.17 -8.69
CA TYR A 26 7.84 -8.40 -8.44
C TYR A 26 6.80 -9.51 -8.24
N ARG A 27 6.55 -10.28 -9.30
CA ARG A 27 5.74 -11.52 -9.20
C ARG A 27 6.10 -12.29 -7.93
N TYR A 28 5.10 -12.77 -7.20
CA TYR A 28 5.27 -13.61 -6.00
C TYR A 28 6.06 -14.92 -6.22
N GLU A 29 6.39 -15.24 -7.47
CA GLU A 29 7.32 -16.31 -7.85
C GLU A 29 8.80 -15.94 -7.62
N ASN A 30 9.10 -14.66 -7.39
CA ASN A 30 10.46 -14.16 -7.18
C ASN A 30 10.75 -14.07 -5.68
N SER A 31 11.80 -14.76 -5.21
CA SER A 31 12.25 -14.72 -3.81
C SER A 31 12.60 -13.30 -3.32
N LYS A 32 12.80 -12.34 -4.23
CA LYS A 32 13.03 -10.92 -3.90
C LYS A 32 11.75 -10.07 -3.79
N GLY A 33 10.57 -10.66 -4.03
CA GLY A 33 9.28 -9.97 -4.16
C GLY A 33 8.64 -9.48 -2.86
N GLY A 34 9.13 -9.92 -1.69
CA GLY A 34 8.64 -9.46 -0.39
C GLY A 34 9.48 -8.34 0.26
N ILE A 35 8.97 -7.76 1.34
CA ILE A 35 9.73 -6.85 2.22
C ILE A 35 10.42 -7.67 3.32
N PRO A 36 11.68 -7.39 3.68
CA PRO A 36 12.34 -8.06 4.79
C PRO A 36 11.56 -7.88 6.09
N ILE A 37 11.45 -8.96 6.86
CA ILE A 37 10.83 -8.95 8.19
C ILE A 37 11.74 -8.17 9.12
N ASN A 38 11.32 -6.96 9.45
CA ASN A 38 11.87 -6.20 10.56
C ASN A 38 10.87 -6.27 11.72
N GLU A 39 11.37 -6.51 12.93
CA GLU A 39 10.61 -6.61 14.18
C GLU A 39 10.00 -5.25 14.58
N THR A 40 9.06 -4.78 13.78
CA THR A 40 8.32 -3.56 14.03
C THR A 40 6.92 -3.92 14.49
N LEU A 41 6.45 -3.24 15.53
CA LEU A 41 5.13 -3.46 16.15
C LEU A 41 4.00 -3.49 15.10
N LEU A 42 4.14 -2.64 14.08
CA LEU A 42 3.23 -2.51 12.96
C LEU A 42 3.23 -3.74 12.03
N LEU A 43 4.39 -4.37 11.79
CA LEU A 43 4.47 -5.59 10.97
C LEU A 43 3.85 -6.77 11.71
N GLN A 44 4.06 -6.86 13.03
CA GLN A 44 3.41 -7.85 13.88
C GLN A 44 1.88 -7.68 13.90
N GLU A 45 1.39 -6.44 13.96
CA GLU A 45 -0.04 -6.14 13.86
C GLU A 45 -0.61 -6.55 12.49
N MET A 46 0.11 -6.29 11.40
CA MET A 46 -0.30 -6.68 10.04
C MET A 46 -0.34 -8.21 9.85
N LEU A 47 0.60 -8.94 10.47
CA LEU A 47 0.58 -10.41 10.53
C LEU A 47 -0.65 -10.92 11.30
N LEU A 48 -0.92 -10.36 12.49
CA LEU A 48 -2.08 -10.71 13.31
C LEU A 48 -3.40 -10.46 12.57
N ARG A 49 -3.49 -9.36 11.81
CA ARG A 49 -4.67 -9.02 11.00
C ARG A 49 -4.80 -9.87 9.73
N LYS A 50 -3.84 -10.77 9.46
CA LYS A 50 -3.74 -11.59 8.24
C LYS A 50 -3.68 -10.76 6.95
N VAL A 51 -3.12 -9.56 7.02
CA VAL A 51 -2.92 -8.65 5.87
C VAL A 51 -1.67 -9.06 5.10
N ILE A 52 -0.65 -9.52 5.83
CA ILE A 52 0.60 -10.03 5.28
C ILE A 52 0.85 -11.46 5.75
N ALA A 53 1.63 -12.20 4.97
CA ALA A 53 2.07 -13.56 5.27
C ALA A 53 3.56 -13.70 4.92
N PRO A 54 4.29 -14.62 5.57
CA PRO A 54 5.66 -14.94 5.18
C PRO A 54 5.69 -15.48 3.75
N HIS A 55 6.76 -15.16 3.01
CA HIS A 55 6.96 -15.58 1.63
C HIS A 55 7.26 -17.10 1.59
N PRO A 56 6.61 -17.89 0.71
CA PRO A 56 6.77 -19.35 0.69
C PRO A 56 8.19 -19.81 0.33
N LEU A 57 8.92 -19.00 -0.46
CA LEU A 57 10.31 -19.26 -0.85
C LEU A 57 11.38 -18.62 0.05
N ASP A 58 11.00 -17.69 0.95
CA ASP A 58 11.95 -16.96 1.80
C ASP A 58 11.25 -16.46 3.06
N GLU A 59 11.36 -17.21 4.16
CA GLU A 59 10.71 -16.87 5.43
C GLU A 59 11.21 -15.56 6.04
N SER A 60 12.34 -15.02 5.58
CA SER A 60 12.83 -13.70 6.00
C SER A 60 12.06 -12.53 5.39
N ARG A 61 11.09 -12.81 4.52
CA ARG A 61 10.31 -11.80 3.79
C ARG A 61 8.82 -11.99 3.98
N VAL A 62 8.08 -10.89 3.89
CA VAL A 62 6.62 -10.86 3.89
C VAL A 62 6.04 -10.43 2.56
N ILE A 63 4.94 -11.08 2.20
CA ILE A 63 4.09 -10.82 1.05
C ILE A 63 2.70 -10.43 1.52
N LEU A 64 1.93 -9.76 0.64
CA LEU A 64 0.52 -9.51 0.90
C LEU A 64 -0.29 -10.79 0.74
N THR A 65 -1.26 -10.98 1.63
CA THR A 65 -2.30 -11.97 1.44
C THR A 65 -3.39 -11.41 0.52
N PHE A 66 -4.28 -12.27 0.02
CA PHE A 66 -5.47 -11.84 -0.74
C PHE A 66 -6.31 -10.78 0.00
N ARG A 67 -6.38 -10.87 1.34
CA ARG A 67 -7.08 -9.88 2.17
C ARG A 67 -6.34 -8.53 2.17
N GLY A 68 -5.01 -8.57 2.32
CA GLY A 68 -4.18 -7.39 2.27
C GLY A 68 -4.21 -6.71 0.90
N GLU A 69 -4.22 -7.48 -0.19
CA GLU A 69 -4.35 -6.94 -1.55
C GLU A 69 -5.68 -6.21 -1.76
N ARG A 70 -6.79 -6.78 -1.26
CA ARG A 70 -8.09 -6.11 -1.33
C ARG A 70 -8.09 -4.79 -0.55
N TYR A 71 -7.49 -4.79 0.64
CA TYR A 71 -7.35 -3.60 1.46
C TYR A 71 -6.47 -2.54 0.78
N ALA A 72 -5.33 -2.95 0.21
CA ALA A 72 -4.46 -2.08 -0.56
C ALA A 72 -5.18 -1.47 -1.77
N LYS A 73 -5.96 -2.28 -2.51
CA LYS A 73 -6.79 -1.82 -3.63
C LYS A 73 -7.82 -0.80 -3.19
N GLU A 74 -8.46 -0.97 -2.03
CA GLU A 74 -9.39 0.02 -1.50
C GLU A 74 -8.70 1.34 -1.13
N ILE A 75 -7.52 1.28 -0.50
CA ILE A 75 -6.74 2.48 -0.19
C ILE A 75 -6.34 3.19 -1.49
N VAL A 76 -5.77 2.47 -2.45
CA VAL A 76 -5.38 3.01 -3.75
C VAL A 76 -6.59 3.60 -4.48
N HIS A 77 -7.75 2.93 -4.44
CA HIS A 77 -8.97 3.46 -5.05
C HIS A 77 -9.46 4.75 -4.38
N LYS A 78 -9.37 4.84 -3.04
CA LYS A 78 -9.66 6.06 -2.29
C LYS A 78 -8.70 7.19 -2.64
N MET A 79 -7.45 6.90 -2.99
CA MET A 79 -6.45 7.90 -3.42
C MET A 79 -6.57 8.29 -4.89
N ILE A 80 -6.90 7.35 -5.78
CA ILE A 80 -7.06 7.60 -7.23
C ILE A 80 -8.25 8.53 -7.49
N ARG A 81 -9.35 8.35 -6.76
CA ARG A 81 -10.56 9.15 -6.96
C ARG A 81 -10.30 10.66 -6.86
N PRO A 82 -9.73 11.23 -5.78
CA PRO A 82 -9.41 12.66 -5.71
C PRO A 82 -8.35 13.07 -6.73
N LEU A 83 -7.39 12.19 -7.05
CA LEU A 83 -6.34 12.49 -8.02
C LEU A 83 -6.91 12.65 -9.44
N LEU A 84 -7.87 11.81 -9.83
CA LEU A 84 -8.61 11.96 -11.08
C LEU A 84 -9.38 13.28 -11.13
N TYR A 85 -10.04 13.69 -10.04
CA TYR A 85 -10.71 14.99 -9.99
C TYR A 85 -9.74 16.16 -10.14
N ILE A 86 -8.55 16.08 -9.55
CA ILE A 86 -7.51 17.11 -9.69
C ILE A 86 -7.05 17.18 -11.14
N ILE A 87 -6.70 16.04 -11.76
CA ILE A 87 -6.29 15.99 -13.18
C ILE A 87 -7.40 16.56 -14.07
N LEU A 88 -8.65 16.14 -13.86
CA LEU A 88 -9.80 16.61 -14.64
C LEU A 88 -10.01 18.12 -14.46
N SER A 89 -9.86 18.64 -13.24
CA SER A 89 -9.98 20.07 -12.96
C SER A 89 -8.86 20.87 -13.61
N ILE A 90 -7.62 20.37 -13.60
CA ILE A 90 -6.49 21.01 -14.29
C ILE A 90 -6.70 20.98 -15.80
N LEU A 91 -7.15 19.84 -16.35
CA LEU A 91 -7.43 19.70 -17.78
C LEU A 91 -8.53 20.66 -18.22
N LEU A 92 -9.62 20.74 -17.43
CA LEU A 92 -10.71 21.68 -17.66
C LEU A 92 -10.22 23.14 -17.58
N ALA A 93 -9.42 23.48 -16.58
CA ALA A 93 -8.85 24.81 -16.44
C ALA A 93 -7.91 25.17 -17.60
N ALA A 94 -7.06 24.25 -18.04
CA ALA A 94 -6.18 24.43 -19.20
C ALA A 94 -7.01 24.69 -20.47
N THR A 95 -8.03 23.86 -20.72
CA THR A 95 -8.94 24.06 -21.87
C THR A 95 -9.71 25.38 -21.81
N LEU A 96 -10.13 25.83 -20.61
CA LEU A 96 -10.84 27.10 -20.43
C LEU A 96 -9.90 28.31 -20.55
N LEU A 97 -8.65 28.19 -20.13
CA LEU A 97 -7.63 29.24 -20.22
C LEU A 97 -6.94 29.28 -21.60
N GLY A 98 -7.25 28.35 -22.50
CA GLY A 98 -6.71 28.32 -23.85
C GLY A 98 -5.22 28.00 -23.93
N ILE A 99 -4.68 27.29 -22.93
CA ILE A 99 -3.31 26.73 -22.90
C ILE A 99 -3.38 25.28 -23.35
#